data_AF-A0A3D2JTP8-F1
#
_entry.id   AF-A0A3D2JTP8-F1
#
_cell.length_a   1.000
_cell.length_b   1.000
_cell.length_c   1.000
_cell.angle_alpha   90.00
_cell.angle_beta   90.00
_cell.angle_gamma   90.00
#
_symmetry.space_group_name_H-M   'P 1'
#
loop_
_entity.id
_entity.type
_entity.pdbx_description
1 polymer ?
#
loop_
_entity_poly.entity_id
_entity_poly.type
_entity_poly.pdbx_seq_one_letter_code
_entity_poly.pdbx_strand_id
1 'polypeptide(L)' 'EHFGAPLSQLDELVAQNSVTIARLMEIVPEGTTDPTSSLYNSTMVLMAALLGLALVSNALMKPVDSRHHLRESQAQDPV' A
#
# COMPACT_ATOMS: atom_id res chain seq x y z
N GLU A 1 18.96 26.20 17.32
CA GLU A 1 18.09 25.60 18.37
C GLU A 1 16.64 25.37 17.89
N HIS A 2 16.38 24.90 16.64
CA HIS A 2 15.00 24.86 16.10
C HIS A 2 14.09 23.78 16.71
N PHE A 3 14.66 22.71 17.29
CA PHE A 3 13.93 21.59 17.88
C PHE A 3 14.17 21.42 19.39
N GLY A 4 14.88 22.35 20.03
CA GLY A 4 15.08 22.39 21.50
C GLY A 4 15.81 21.20 22.14
N ALA A 5 16.33 20.26 21.35
CA ALA A 5 17.03 19.07 21.82
C ALA A 5 18.31 18.80 21.01
N PRO A 6 19.30 18.11 21.61
CA PRO A 6 20.50 17.68 20.89
C PRO A 6 20.16 16.65 19.80
N LEU A 7 20.97 16.62 18.74
CA LEU A 7 20.83 15.69 17.60
C LEU A 7 20.72 14.21 18.02
N SER A 8 21.29 13.85 19.18
CA SER A 8 21.21 12.50 19.75
C SER A 8 19.81 12.06 20.16
N GLN A 9 18.85 12.99 20.32
CA GLN A 9 17.45 12.71 20.70
C GLN A 9 16.49 12.81 19.52
N LEU A 10 17.00 12.94 18.28
CA LEU A 10 16.14 13.06 17.09
C LEU A 10 15.21 11.86 16.92
N ASP A 11 15.66 10.64 17.20
CA ASP A 11 14.82 9.44 17.09
C ASP A 11 13.60 9.51 18.03
N GLU A 12 13.80 10.04 19.24
CA GLU A 12 12.73 10.21 20.23
C GLU A 12 11.75 11.32 19.82
N LEU A 13 12.26 12.42 19.25
CA LEU A 13 11.46 13.52 18.71
C LEU A 13 10.69 13.14 17.44
N VAL A 14 11.26 12.26 16.61
CA VAL A 14 10.59 11.65 15.44
C VAL A 14 9.48 10.72 15.92
N ALA A 15 9.75 9.89 16.92
CA ALA A 15 8.74 9.00 17.52
C ALA A 15 7.57 9.79 18.15
N GLN A 16 7.84 10.96 18.72
CA GLN A 16 6.82 11.89 19.26
C GLN A 16 6.13 12.77 18.21
N ASN A 17 6.41 12.58 16.90
CA ASN A 17 5.88 13.40 15.79
C ASN A 17 6.17 14.91 15.92
N SER A 18 7.14 15.30 16.76
CA SER A 18 7.53 16.71 16.93
C SER A 18 8.46 17.17 15.81
N VAL A 19 9.19 16.23 15.20
CA VAL A 19 9.96 16.43 13.97
C VAL A 19 9.15 15.85 12.81
N THR A 20 8.49 16.72 12.05
CA THR A 20 7.79 16.36 10.81
C THR A 20 8.55 16.86 9.59
N ILE A 21 8.33 16.25 8.43
CA ILE A 21 8.94 16.70 7.16
C ILE A 21 8.64 18.18 6.91
N ALA A 22 7.42 18.65 7.21
CA ALA A 22 7.06 20.07 7.08
C ALA A 22 7.95 20.99 7.94
N ARG A 23 8.25 20.60 9.18
CA ARG A 23 9.13 21.39 10.08
C ARG A 23 10.59 21.33 9.66
N LEU A 24 11.02 20.24 9.01
CA LEU A 24 12.34 20.14 8.39
C LEU A 24 12.42 20.99 7.12
N MET A 25 11.32 21.09 6.35
CA MET A 25 11.22 21.93 5.15
C MET A 25 11.36 23.43 5.43
N GLU A 26 11.09 23.89 6.66
CA GLU A 26 11.27 25.29 7.08
C GLU A 26 12.74 25.71 7.23
N ILE A 27 13.66 24.76 7.39
CA ILE A 27 15.08 25.03 7.71
C ILE A 27 16.06 24.48 6.67
N VAL A 28 15.57 23.77 5.66
CA VAL A 28 16.41 23.21 4.60
C VAL A 28 16.82 24.28 3.58
N PRO A 29 18.02 24.13 2.99
CA PRO A 29 18.52 25.06 1.99
C PRO A 29 17.68 25.05 0.70
N GLU A 30 17.70 26.19 0.00
CA GLU A 30 17.01 26.39 -1.28
C GLU A 30 17.42 25.33 -2.31
N GLY A 31 16.45 24.67 -2.94
CA GLY A 31 16.67 23.55 -3.88
C GLY A 31 16.46 22.15 -3.30
N THR A 32 16.19 22.03 -2.01
CA THR A 32 15.80 20.75 -1.39
C THR A 32 14.41 20.34 -1.89
N THR A 33 14.34 19.20 -2.59
CA THR A 33 13.07 18.64 -3.08
C THR A 33 12.33 17.97 -1.92
N ASP A 34 11.04 18.28 -1.75
CA ASP A 34 10.20 17.70 -0.70
C ASP A 34 10.06 16.18 -0.87
N PRO A 35 10.55 15.36 0.08
CA PRO A 35 10.47 13.91 0.00
C PRO A 35 9.07 13.35 0.29
N THR A 36 8.07 14.18 0.63
CA THR A 36 6.70 13.76 0.97
C THR A 36 6.09 12.85 -0.11
N SER A 37 6.36 13.11 -1.40
CA SER A 37 5.86 12.26 -2.49
C SER A 37 6.46 10.84 -2.49
N SER A 38 7.67 10.66 -1.95
CA SER A 38 8.32 9.34 -1.88
C SER A 38 7.80 8.46 -0.73
N LEU A 39 7.20 9.05 0.31
CA LEU A 39 6.67 8.29 1.46
C LEU A 39 5.63 7.25 1.04
N TYR A 40 4.83 7.57 0.03
CA TYR A 40 3.74 6.71 -0.44
C TYR A 40 4.15 5.75 -1.56
N ASN A 41 5.38 5.86 -2.07
CA ASN A 41 5.83 5.09 -3.23
C ASN A 41 5.81 3.58 -2.95
N SER A 42 6.22 3.15 -1.74
CA SER A 42 6.24 1.73 -1.36
C SER A 42 4.83 1.11 -1.38
N THR A 43 3.84 1.81 -0.81
CA THR A 43 2.44 1.37 -0.82
C THR A 43 1.87 1.33 -2.24
N MET A 44 2.18 2.32 -3.09
CA MET A 44 1.76 2.33 -4.49
C MET A 44 2.38 1.18 -5.30
N VAL A 45 3.67 0.90 -5.12
CA VAL A 45 4.35 -0.23 -5.76
C VAL A 45 3.74 -1.56 -5.32
N LEU A 46 3.44 -1.72 -4.03
CA LEU A 46 2.76 -2.91 -3.50
C LEU A 46 1.38 -3.11 -4.15
N MET A 47 0.55 -2.06 -4.19
CA MET A 47 -0.78 -2.12 -4.82
C MET A 47 -0.67 -2.48 -6.30
N ALA A 48 0.28 -1.88 -7.03
CA ALA A 48 0.51 -2.20 -8.44
C ALA A 48 0.89 -3.68 -8.64
N ALA A 49 1.74 -4.23 -7.77
CA ALA A 49 2.10 -5.65 -7.81
C ALA A 49 0.90 -6.56 -7.55
N LEU A 50 0.06 -6.25 -6.55
CA LEU A 50 -1.15 -7.00 -6.23
C LEU A 50 -2.16 -6.98 -7.40
N LEU A 51 -2.37 -5.82 -8.01
CA LEU A 51 -3.23 -5.68 -9.19
C LEU A 51 -2.68 -6.46 -10.38
N GLY A 52 -1.36 -6.44 -10.59
CA GLY A 52 -0.69 -7.26 -11.62
C GLY A 52 -0.94 -8.75 -11.41
N LEU A 53 -0.80 -9.25 -10.17
CA LEU A 53 -1.07 -10.65 -9.84
C LEU A 53 -2.54 -11.03 -10.05
N ALA A 54 -3.46 -10.16 -9.62
CA ALA A 54 -4.89 -10.36 -9.82
C ALA A 54 -5.26 -10.41 -11.32
N LEU A 55 -4.66 -9.53 -12.13
CA LEU A 55 -4.85 -9.51 -13.58
C LEU A 55 -4.39 -10.83 -14.21
N VAL A 56 -3.19 -11.30 -13.89
CA VAL A 56 -2.66 -12.57 -14.41
C VAL A 56 -3.55 -13.73 -13.98
N SER A 57 -4.00 -13.75 -12.73
CA SER A 57 -4.88 -14.80 -12.22
C SER A 57 -6.23 -14.84 -12.94
N ASN A 58 -6.83 -13.67 -13.17
CA ASN A 58 -8.08 -13.55 -13.92
C ASN A 58 -7.91 -13.90 -15.40
N ALA A 59 -6.80 -13.50 -16.03
CA ALA A 59 -6.54 -13.78 -17.44
C ALA A 59 -6.30 -15.26 -17.72
N LEU A 60 -5.75 -16.01 -16.76
CA LEU A 60 -5.51 -17.45 -16.87
C LEU A 60 -6.75 -18.29 -16.54
N MET A 61 -7.82 -17.69 -16.02
CA MET A 61 -9.04 -18.38 -15.67
C MET A 61 -9.74 -18.90 -16.94
N LYS A 62 -9.97 -20.22 -17.01
CA LYS A 62 -10.62 -20.88 -18.15
C LYS A 62 -12.06 -21.24 -17.81
N PRO A 63 -12.96 -21.28 -18.81
CA PRO A 63 -14.33 -21.74 -18.60
C PRO A 63 -14.33 -23.16 -18.03
N VAL A 64 -15.20 -23.39 -17.05
CA VAL A 64 -15.35 -24.70 -16.42
C VAL A 64 -15.91 -25.70 -17.44
N ASP A 65 -15.37 -26.92 -17.43
CA ASP A 65 -15.81 -27.98 -18.34
C ASP A 65 -17.27 -28.37 -18.03
N SER A 66 -18.04 -28.61 -19.09
CA SER A 66 -19.49 -28.85 -19.04
C SER A 66 -19.89 -30.08 -18.23
N ARG A 67 -18.96 -30.99 -17.92
CA ARG A 67 -19.20 -32.13 -17.02
C ARG A 67 -19.37 -31.75 -15.55
N HIS A 68 -18.92 -30.55 -15.15
CA HIS A 68 -19.07 -30.03 -13.79
C HIS A 68 -20.32 -29.15 -13.63
N HIS A 69 -21.11 -28.98 -14.70
CA HIS A 69 -22.39 -28.31 -14.60
C HIS A 69 -23.36 -29.23 -13.86
N LEU A 70 -23.82 -28.82 -12.67
CA LEU A 70 -24.90 -29.50 -11.96
C LEU A 70 -26.15 -29.49 -12.85
N ARG A 71 -26.64 -30.67 -13.24
CA ARG A 71 -27.92 -30.79 -13.93
C ARG A 71 -29.03 -30.57 -12.90
N GLU A 72 -29.99 -29.70 -13.24
CA GLU A 72 -31.14 -29.32 -12.39
C GLU A 72 -31.98 -30.52 -11.88
N SER A 73 -31.76 -31.74 -12.39
CA SER A 73 -32.49 -32.95 -12.03
C SER A 73 -32.15 -33.56 -10.65
N GLN A 74 -31.23 -32.99 -9.87
CA GLN A 74 -30.87 -33.51 -8.54
C GLN A 74 -31.29 -32.59 -7.38
N ALA A 75 -32.08 -31.54 -7.66
CA ALA A 75 -32.61 -30.61 -6.65
C ALA A 75 -34.10 -30.85 -6.32
N GLN A 76 -34.62 -32.05 -6.58
CA GLN A 76 -35.98 -32.42 -6.18
C GLN A 76 -35.94 -33.69 -5.34
N ASP A 77 -35.63 -33.51 -4.05
CA ASP A 77 -35.89 -34.49 -3.01
C ASP A 77 -37.42 -34.66 -2.89
N PRO A 78 -37.97 -35.88 -3.08
CA PRO A 78 -39.39 -36.13 -2.84
C PRO A 78 -39.62 -36.37 -1.33
N VAL A 79 -40.53 -35.59 -0.74
CA VAL A 79 -41.23 -35.93 0.51
C VAL A 79 -42.73 -35.98 0.26
#